data_AF-A0A399I152-F1
#
_entry.id   AF-A0A399I152-F1
#
_cell.length_a   1.000
_cell.length_b   1.000
_cell.length_c   1.000
_cell.angle_alpha   90.00
_cell.angle_beta   90.00
_cell.angle_gamma   90.00
#
_symmetry.space_group_name_H-M   'P 1'
#
loop_
_entity.id
_entity.type
_entity.pdbx_description
1 polymer ?
#
loop_
_entity_poly.entity_id
_entity_poly.type
_entity_poly.pdbx_seq_one_letter_code
_entity_poly.pdbx_strand_id
1 'polypeptide(L)'
;MKIDFSKFSVNDCAAWWGATVATLAFVWNVIIAIRTGARVRVRAVPNMMVIPPITEDEDKTYISVTAVNHGTSPTTITHFCGFYSTSLWNLIRGRKQPFIVNAHPVLGKQTPHVLAPGEEWSNMADQKGLQEKSKGGYLYLGIIHNQRKRPIYKRVKFEKDEL
;
A
#
# COMPACT_ATOMS: atom_id res chain seq x y z
N MET A 1 14.53 12.76 -52.70
CA MET A 1 13.14 12.28 -52.69
C MET A 1 12.23 13.51 -52.81
N LYS A 2 11.79 13.84 -54.04
CA LYS A 2 10.87 14.95 -54.28
C LYS A 2 9.46 14.43 -54.05
N ILE A 3 8.78 14.90 -53.02
CA ILE A 3 7.39 14.55 -52.76
C ILE A 3 6.55 15.37 -53.76
N ASP A 4 5.97 14.70 -54.74
CA ASP A 4 5.08 15.30 -55.74
C ASP A 4 3.66 15.34 -55.15
N PHE A 5 3.24 16.53 -54.72
CA PHE A 5 1.96 16.75 -54.04
C PHE A 5 0.75 16.77 -54.99
N SER A 6 0.96 16.63 -56.31
CA SER A 6 -0.11 16.69 -57.32
C SER A 6 -1.00 15.42 -57.38
N LYS A 7 -0.62 14.35 -56.68
CA LYS A 7 -1.31 13.04 -56.66
C LYS A 7 -1.94 12.67 -55.32
N PHE A 8 -2.16 13.61 -54.40
CA PHE A 8 -2.87 13.31 -53.15
C PHE A 8 -4.34 13.03 -53.43
N SER A 9 -4.71 11.74 -53.48
CA SER A 9 -6.10 11.32 -53.57
C SER A 9 -6.80 11.54 -52.22
N VAL A 10 -8.12 11.71 -52.23
CA VAL A 10 -8.94 11.76 -51.01
C VAL A 10 -8.67 10.54 -50.12
N ASN A 11 -8.35 9.39 -50.74
CA ASN A 11 -7.99 8.16 -50.05
C ASN A 11 -6.65 8.27 -49.29
N ASP A 12 -5.65 8.97 -49.84
CA ASP A 12 -4.35 9.15 -49.18
C ASP A 12 -4.47 10.09 -47.98
N CYS A 13 -5.29 11.14 -48.12
CA CYS A 13 -5.63 12.04 -47.01
C CYS A 13 -6.37 11.28 -45.88
N ALA A 14 -7.34 10.45 -46.24
CA ALA A 14 -8.06 9.60 -45.30
C ALA A 14 -7.12 8.56 -44.63
N ALA A 15 -6.18 7.99 -45.37
CA ALA A 15 -5.21 7.03 -44.84
C ALA A 15 -4.27 7.67 -43.81
N TRP A 16 -3.71 8.85 -44.10
CA TRP A 16 -2.86 9.59 -43.16
C TRP A 16 -3.61 10.05 -41.91
N TRP A 17 -4.87 10.48 -42.08
CA TRP A 17 -5.74 10.79 -40.95
C TRP A 17 -5.98 9.57 -40.06
N GLY A 18 -6.37 8.45 -40.66
CA GLY A 18 -6.61 7.19 -39.94
C GLY A 18 -5.37 6.71 -39.18
N ALA A 19 -4.20 6.74 -39.82
CA ALA A 19 -2.93 6.35 -39.19
C ALA A 19 -2.58 7.23 -37.97
N THR A 20 -2.83 8.53 -38.07
CA THR A 20 -2.58 9.49 -36.98
C THR A 20 -3.50 9.23 -35.79
N VAL A 21 -4.81 9.09 -36.05
CA VAL A 21 -5.81 8.81 -35.01
C VAL A 21 -5.54 7.45 -34.34
N ALA A 22 -5.22 6.41 -35.12
CA ALA A 22 -4.90 5.08 -34.60
C ALA A 22 -3.66 5.10 -33.69
N THR A 23 -2.62 5.86 -34.08
CA THR A 23 -1.39 5.99 -33.29
C THR A 23 -1.66 6.71 -31.96
N LEU A 24 -2.43 7.79 -31.96
CA LEU A 24 -2.82 8.50 -30.73
C LEU A 24 -3.65 7.61 -29.81
N ALA A 25 -4.62 6.88 -30.36
CA ALA A 25 -5.44 5.93 -29.60
C ALA A 25 -4.58 4.80 -29.00
N PHE A 26 -3.60 4.28 -29.74
CA PHE A 26 -2.67 3.27 -29.26
C PHE A 26 -1.82 3.79 -28.09
N VAL A 27 -1.21 4.97 -28.24
CA VAL A 27 -0.44 5.61 -27.16
C VAL A 27 -1.29 5.83 -25.91
N TRP A 28 -2.53 6.29 -26.09
CA TRP A 28 -3.46 6.48 -24.97
C TRP A 28 -3.78 5.17 -24.24
N ASN A 29 -4.04 4.10 -24.97
CA ASN A 29 -4.28 2.77 -24.38
C ASN A 29 -3.07 2.27 -23.59
N VAL A 30 -1.85 2.48 -24.09
CA VAL A 30 -0.62 2.15 -23.37
C VAL A 30 -0.50 2.97 -22.07
N ILE A 31 -0.80 4.26 -22.12
CA ILE A 31 -0.78 5.14 -20.94
C ILE A 31 -1.78 4.66 -19.88
N ILE A 32 -3.01 4.29 -20.29
CA ILE A 32 -4.01 3.74 -19.38
C ILE A 32 -3.50 2.44 -18.76
N ALA A 33 -3.03 1.49 -19.58
CA ALA A 33 -2.56 0.18 -19.11
C ALA A 33 -1.45 0.30 -18.06
N ILE A 34 -0.50 1.23 -18.24
CA ILE A 34 0.58 1.48 -17.29
C ILE A 34 0.06 2.13 -15.99
N ARG A 35 -0.98 2.97 -16.09
CA ARG A 35 -1.53 3.69 -14.93
C ARG A 35 -2.54 2.85 -14.14
N THR A 36 -3.23 1.92 -14.78
CA THR A 36 -4.21 1.01 -14.15
C THR A 36 -3.55 0.02 -13.21
N GLY A 37 -4.23 -0.29 -12.11
CA GLY A 37 -3.78 -1.29 -11.15
C GLY A 37 -4.13 -0.92 -9.72
N ALA A 38 -3.91 -1.86 -8.81
CA ALA A 38 -4.10 -1.64 -7.38
C ALA A 38 -3.03 -0.71 -6.81
N ARG A 39 -3.43 0.29 -6.04
CA ARG A 39 -2.53 1.25 -5.40
C ARG A 39 -2.90 1.39 -3.94
N VAL A 40 -2.26 0.61 -3.09
CA VAL A 40 -2.57 0.61 -1.66
C VAL A 40 -1.70 1.62 -0.91
N ARG A 41 -2.33 2.47 -0.12
CA ARG A 41 -1.67 3.39 0.82
C ARG A 41 -1.89 2.86 2.23
N VAL A 42 -0.80 2.76 2.99
CA VAL A 42 -0.84 2.30 4.39
C VAL A 42 -0.52 3.45 5.34
N ARG A 43 -1.30 3.56 6.40
CA ARG A 43 -1.09 4.46 7.54
C ARG A 43 -1.02 3.62 8.81
N ALA A 44 -0.10 3.98 9.70
CA ALA A 44 0.03 3.38 11.02
C ALA A 44 0.01 4.51 12.06
N VAL A 45 -0.88 4.42 13.03
CA VAL A 45 -1.10 5.43 14.07
C VAL A 45 -0.96 4.75 15.43
N PRO A 46 0.07 5.09 16.24
CA PRO A 46 0.23 4.56 17.59
C PRO A 46 -0.67 5.29 18.60
N ASN A 47 -0.61 4.86 19.86
CA ASN A 47 -1.29 5.46 21.02
C ASN A 47 -2.81 5.49 20.88
N MET A 48 -3.40 4.51 20.18
CA MET A 48 -4.85 4.42 20.03
C MET A 48 -5.44 3.64 21.20
N MET A 49 -6.46 4.20 21.85
CA MET A 49 -7.26 3.51 22.85
C MET A 49 -8.60 3.10 22.24
N VAL A 50 -9.17 1.99 22.68
CA VAL A 50 -10.49 1.54 22.24
C VAL A 50 -11.49 1.85 23.35
N ILE A 51 -12.56 2.57 22.99
CA ILE A 51 -13.63 2.95 23.91
C ILE A 51 -14.96 2.47 23.32
N PRO A 52 -15.74 1.60 24.00
CA PRO A 52 -15.42 0.96 25.29
C PRO A 52 -14.27 -0.05 25.19
N PRO A 53 -13.55 -0.35 26.29
CA PRO A 53 -12.43 -1.27 26.28
C PRO A 53 -12.88 -2.70 25.93
N ILE A 54 -12.10 -3.37 25.07
CA ILE A 54 -12.38 -4.76 24.63
C ILE A 54 -11.81 -5.77 25.64
N THR A 55 -10.79 -5.37 26.40
CA THR A 55 -10.14 -6.16 27.43
C THR A 55 -10.38 -5.53 28.80
N GLU A 56 -10.19 -6.31 29.88
CA GLU A 56 -10.28 -5.82 31.27
C GLU A 56 -9.26 -4.71 31.58
N ASP A 57 -8.22 -4.60 30.77
CA ASP A 57 -7.15 -3.61 30.88
C ASP A 57 -7.57 -2.31 30.16
N GLU A 58 -8.06 -1.32 30.91
CA GLU A 58 -8.57 -0.04 30.38
C GLU A 58 -7.46 0.83 29.77
N ASP A 59 -6.22 0.67 30.24
CA ASP A 59 -5.04 1.44 29.78
C ASP A 59 -4.35 0.84 28.55
N LYS A 60 -5.00 -0.13 27.89
CA LYS A 60 -4.38 -0.83 26.78
C LYS A 60 -4.35 0.03 25.51
N THR A 61 -3.12 0.31 25.06
CA THR A 61 -2.87 1.05 23.82
C THR A 61 -2.59 0.12 22.64
N TYR A 62 -3.06 0.55 21.48
CA TYR A 62 -2.93 -0.16 20.22
C TYR A 62 -2.30 0.72 19.15
N ILE A 63 -1.68 0.06 18.17
CA ILE A 63 -1.26 0.69 16.92
C ILE A 63 -2.32 0.35 15.87
N SER A 64 -3.08 1.35 15.44
CA SER A 64 -4.04 1.21 14.36
C SER A 64 -3.34 1.28 13.01
N VAL A 65 -3.54 0.27 12.17
CA VAL A 65 -3.01 0.18 10.82
C VAL A 65 -4.16 0.16 9.84
N THR A 66 -4.19 1.15 8.97
CA THR A 66 -5.20 1.30 7.92
C THR A 66 -4.55 1.22 6.55
N ALA A 67 -5.21 0.51 5.63
CA ALA A 67 -4.80 0.32 4.26
C ALA A 67 -5.95 0.65 3.32
N VAL A 68 -5.76 1.61 2.43
CA VAL A 68 -6.78 2.07 1.48
C VAL A 68 -6.31 1.82 0.06
N ASN A 69 -7.16 1.22 -0.77
CA ASN A 69 -6.88 1.03 -2.19
C ASN A 69 -7.33 2.25 -2.99
N HIS A 70 -6.40 3.12 -3.38
CA HIS A 70 -6.64 4.25 -4.28
C HIS A 70 -6.44 3.88 -5.77
N GLY A 71 -6.28 2.59 -6.07
CA GLY A 71 -6.11 2.08 -7.42
C GLY A 71 -7.42 1.91 -8.17
N THR A 72 -7.33 1.42 -9.41
CA THR A 72 -8.49 1.12 -10.27
C THR A 72 -8.88 -0.35 -10.26
N SER A 73 -8.11 -1.20 -9.56
CA SER A 73 -8.31 -2.64 -9.54
C SER A 73 -8.29 -3.17 -8.10
N PRO A 74 -9.09 -4.20 -7.77
CA PRO A 74 -9.09 -4.82 -6.45
C PRO A 74 -7.75 -5.54 -6.18
N THR A 75 -7.39 -5.66 -4.91
CA THR A 75 -6.24 -6.45 -4.46
C THR A 75 -6.58 -7.20 -3.19
N THR A 76 -5.90 -8.32 -2.94
CA THR A 76 -6.13 -9.09 -1.72
C THR A 76 -4.99 -8.83 -0.76
N ILE A 77 -5.31 -8.33 0.43
CA ILE A 77 -4.40 -8.31 1.58
C ILE A 77 -4.29 -9.74 2.07
N THR A 78 -3.08 -10.28 2.09
CA THR A 78 -2.83 -11.66 2.51
C THR A 78 -2.38 -11.73 3.96
N HIS A 79 -1.50 -10.82 4.39
CA HIS A 79 -0.92 -10.84 5.73
C HIS A 79 -0.79 -9.41 6.28
N PHE A 80 -1.16 -9.26 7.56
CA PHE A 80 -0.76 -8.14 8.38
C PHE A 80 0.61 -8.46 9.00
N CYS A 81 1.62 -7.63 8.73
CA CYS A 81 3.00 -7.94 9.12
C CYS A 81 3.79 -6.70 9.53
N GLY A 82 4.92 -6.94 10.16
CA GLY A 82 5.85 -5.90 10.54
C GLY A 82 7.29 -6.39 10.51
N PHE A 83 8.21 -5.47 10.78
CA PHE A 83 9.58 -5.86 11.10
C PHE A 83 10.20 -4.88 12.10
N TYR A 84 11.15 -5.40 12.86
CA TYR A 84 12.01 -4.61 13.72
C TYR A 84 13.37 -4.39 13.09
N SER A 85 13.98 -3.25 13.41
CA SER A 85 15.39 -3.00 13.16
C SER A 85 15.99 -2.20 14.31
N THR A 86 17.15 -2.61 14.81
CA THR A 86 17.81 -1.96 15.96
C THR A 86 18.51 -0.66 15.60
N SER A 87 18.90 -0.48 14.33
CA SER A 87 19.68 0.68 13.87
C SER A 87 19.46 0.97 12.40
N LEU A 88 19.63 2.23 11.99
CA LEU A 88 19.59 2.65 10.58
C LEU A 88 20.60 1.88 9.73
N TRP A 89 21.80 1.61 10.27
CA TRP A 89 22.81 0.82 9.56
C TRP A 89 22.35 -0.61 9.26
N ASN A 90 21.57 -1.22 10.16
CA ASN A 90 20.98 -2.53 9.94
C ASN A 90 19.88 -2.49 8.87
N LEU A 91 19.11 -1.40 8.82
CA LEU A 91 18.10 -1.18 7.79
C LEU A 91 18.71 -1.16 6.38
N ILE A 92 19.83 -0.44 6.21
CA ILE A 92 20.55 -0.32 4.93
C ILE A 92 21.17 -1.66 4.52
N ARG A 93 21.73 -2.41 5.48
CA ARG A 93 22.27 -3.76 5.26
C ARG A 93 21.21 -4.85 5.10
N GLY A 94 19.92 -4.50 5.12
CA GLY A 94 18.81 -5.46 4.98
C GLY A 94 18.59 -6.37 6.19
N ARG A 95 19.23 -6.11 7.33
CA ARG A 95 19.04 -6.86 8.58
C ARG A 95 17.74 -6.43 9.25
N LYS A 96 16.69 -7.20 8.95
CA LYS A 96 15.32 -7.00 9.46
C LYS A 96 14.87 -8.27 10.17
N GLN A 97 14.09 -8.10 11.24
CA GLN A 97 13.41 -9.21 11.91
C GLN A 97 11.92 -9.15 11.56
N PRO A 98 11.46 -9.84 10.49
CA PRO A 98 10.07 -9.82 10.08
C PRO A 98 9.20 -10.64 11.03
N PHE A 99 7.95 -10.24 11.19
CA PHE A 99 6.94 -10.96 11.97
C PHE A 99 5.55 -10.75 11.37
N ILE A 100 4.64 -11.68 11.68
CA ILE A 100 3.22 -11.57 11.35
C ILE A 100 2.48 -11.05 12.58
N VAL A 101 1.51 -10.17 12.36
CA VAL A 101 0.62 -9.69 13.41
C VAL A 101 -0.68 -10.45 13.31
N ASN A 102 -0.87 -11.39 14.22
CA ASN A 102 -2.13 -12.09 14.39
C ASN A 102 -3.06 -11.18 15.19
N ALA A 103 -3.92 -10.45 14.48
CA ALA A 103 -4.88 -9.60 15.14
C ALA A 103 -6.18 -10.33 15.44
N HIS A 104 -6.75 -10.04 16.61
CA HIS A 104 -8.02 -10.58 17.04
C HIS A 104 -9.15 -10.06 16.14
N PRO A 105 -10.15 -10.88 15.75
CA PRO A 105 -11.25 -10.44 14.87
C PRO A 105 -12.03 -9.22 15.37
N VAL A 106 -12.06 -9.00 16.69
CA VAL A 106 -12.72 -7.83 17.30
C VAL A 106 -11.97 -6.53 17.04
N LEU A 107 -10.66 -6.61 16.79
CA LEU A 107 -9.77 -5.44 16.63
C LEU A 107 -9.66 -4.94 15.18
N GLY A 108 -10.32 -5.61 14.24
CA GLY A 108 -10.38 -5.17 12.85
C GLY A 108 -10.67 -6.28 11.86
N LYS A 109 -10.60 -5.93 10.56
CA LYS A 109 -10.86 -6.88 9.47
C LYS A 109 -9.76 -7.94 9.43
N GLN A 110 -10.15 -9.21 9.44
CA GLN A 110 -9.20 -10.32 9.37
C GLN A 110 -8.51 -10.38 8.00
N THR A 111 -7.29 -10.91 7.98
CA THR A 111 -6.61 -11.28 6.74
C THR A 111 -6.72 -12.79 6.53
N PRO A 112 -6.92 -13.29 5.31
CA PRO A 112 -6.94 -12.54 4.04
C PRO A 112 -8.23 -11.71 3.82
N HIS A 113 -8.10 -10.56 3.14
CA HIS A 113 -9.23 -9.67 2.82
C HIS A 113 -9.12 -9.12 1.39
N VAL A 114 -10.22 -9.14 0.63
CA VAL A 114 -10.28 -8.50 -0.69
C VAL A 114 -10.57 -7.01 -0.49
N LEU A 115 -9.66 -6.16 -0.97
CA LEU A 115 -9.74 -4.72 -0.86
C LEU A 115 -10.14 -4.12 -2.21
N ALA A 116 -11.41 -3.75 -2.34
CA ALA A 116 -11.93 -3.09 -3.54
C ALA A 116 -11.37 -1.67 -3.72
N PRO A 117 -11.39 -1.09 -4.94
CA PRO A 117 -11.08 0.32 -5.15
C PRO A 117 -11.91 1.24 -4.24
N GLY A 118 -11.25 2.13 -3.52
CA GLY A 118 -11.86 3.03 -2.54
C GLY A 118 -12.14 2.38 -1.17
N GLU A 119 -12.02 1.07 -1.03
CA GLU A 119 -12.24 0.39 0.23
C GLU A 119 -11.07 0.57 1.19
N GLU A 120 -11.40 0.63 2.48
CA GLU A 120 -10.46 0.62 3.59
C GLU A 120 -10.45 -0.73 4.31
N TRP A 121 -9.25 -1.21 4.60
CA TRP A 121 -8.99 -2.27 5.56
C TRP A 121 -8.29 -1.67 6.78
N SER A 122 -8.75 -2.04 7.97
CA SER A 122 -8.20 -1.56 9.23
C SER A 122 -8.00 -2.72 10.19
N ASN A 123 -6.88 -2.68 10.91
CA ASN A 123 -6.62 -3.62 12.00
C ASN A 123 -5.72 -2.99 13.06
N MET A 124 -5.77 -3.49 14.28
CA MET A 124 -5.00 -3.00 15.41
C MET A 124 -4.03 -4.06 15.93
N ALA A 125 -2.85 -3.59 16.35
CA ALA A 125 -1.83 -4.42 16.98
C ALA A 125 -1.57 -3.93 18.40
N ASP A 126 -1.32 -4.84 19.33
CA ASP A 126 -0.94 -4.50 20.70
C ASP A 126 0.34 -3.65 20.72
N GLN A 127 0.27 -2.44 21.28
CA GLN A 127 1.39 -1.52 21.23
C GLN A 127 2.51 -1.95 22.17
N LYS A 128 2.17 -2.25 23.43
CA LYS A 128 3.15 -2.52 24.49
C LYS A 128 4.05 -3.69 24.12
N GLY A 129 3.47 -4.82 23.69
CA GLY A 129 4.24 -6.00 23.27
C GLY A 129 5.13 -5.75 22.04
N LEU A 130 4.72 -4.89 21.10
CA LEU A 130 5.56 -4.51 19.95
C LEU A 130 6.66 -3.51 20.34
N GLN A 131 6.36 -2.57 21.23
CA GLN A 131 7.30 -1.56 21.70
C GLN A 131 8.43 -2.18 22.52
N GLU A 132 8.13 -3.10 23.44
CA GLU A 132 9.11 -3.88 24.22
C GLU A 132 10.05 -4.66 23.30
N LYS A 133 9.50 -5.35 22.29
CA LYS A 133 10.30 -6.09 21.29
C LYS A 133 11.18 -5.20 20.42
N SER A 134 10.76 -3.96 20.18
CA SER A 134 11.55 -3.01 19.40
C SER A 134 12.80 -2.50 20.13
N LYS A 135 12.87 -2.65 21.47
CA LYS A 135 13.98 -2.17 22.32
C LYS A 135 14.39 -0.72 22.03
N GLY A 136 13.43 0.16 21.74
CA GLY A 136 13.69 1.57 21.38
C GLY A 136 14.27 1.79 19.98
N GLY A 137 14.32 0.76 19.14
CA GLY A 137 14.75 0.84 17.75
C GLY A 137 13.66 1.34 16.80
N TYR A 138 13.63 0.76 15.61
CA TYR A 138 12.69 1.10 14.55
C TYR A 138 11.64 0.00 14.40
N LEU A 139 10.37 0.36 14.62
CA LEU A 139 9.23 -0.48 14.30
C LEU A 139 8.58 -0.05 12.98
N TYR A 140 8.34 -1.03 12.12
CA TYR A 140 7.58 -0.86 10.89
C TYR A 140 6.42 -1.85 10.86
N LEU A 141 5.22 -1.36 10.58
CA LEU A 141 4.02 -2.17 10.39
C LEU A 141 3.46 -1.94 8.99
N GLY A 142 2.77 -2.93 8.45
CA GLY A 142 2.34 -2.89 7.08
C GLY A 142 1.59 -4.13 6.65
N ILE A 143 1.37 -4.23 5.35
CA ILE A 143 0.63 -5.34 4.75
C ILE A 143 1.38 -5.96 3.59
N ILE A 144 1.08 -7.23 3.34
CA ILE A 144 1.41 -7.95 2.12
C ILE A 144 0.14 -8.06 1.29
N HIS A 145 0.22 -7.76 -0.01
CA HIS A 145 -0.88 -7.93 -0.93
C HIS A 145 -0.42 -8.58 -2.24
N ASN A 146 -1.31 -9.28 -2.92
CA ASN A 146 -0.97 -10.13 -4.06
C ASN A 146 -0.47 -9.36 -5.31
N GLN A 147 -0.83 -8.09 -5.47
CA GLN A 147 -0.47 -7.29 -6.66
C GLN A 147 0.97 -6.74 -6.61
N ARG A 148 1.72 -6.93 -5.51
CA ARG A 148 3.11 -6.42 -5.40
C ARG A 148 4.01 -7.42 -4.68
N LYS A 149 5.22 -7.63 -5.22
CA LYS A 149 6.25 -8.50 -4.62
C LYS A 149 6.79 -8.01 -3.27
N ARG A 150 6.79 -6.69 -3.04
CA ARG A 150 7.34 -6.07 -1.84
C ARG A 150 6.21 -5.65 -0.90
N PRO A 151 6.28 -6.00 0.39
CA PRO A 151 5.32 -5.50 1.37
C PRO A 151 5.34 -3.98 1.47
N ILE A 152 4.21 -3.39 1.87
CA ILE A 152 4.07 -1.96 2.09
C ILE A 152 4.15 -1.69 3.57
N TYR A 153 5.28 -1.14 4.01
CA TYR A 153 5.54 -0.81 5.41
C TYR A 153 5.45 0.69 5.67
N LYS A 154 4.98 1.04 6.87
CA LYS A 154 5.04 2.38 7.43
C LYS A 154 5.74 2.33 8.78
N ARG A 155 6.65 3.29 9.00
CA ARG A 155 7.32 3.46 10.29
C ARG A 155 6.30 3.90 11.32
N VAL A 156 6.28 3.22 12.46
CA VAL A 156 5.56 3.66 13.65
C VAL A 156 6.50 4.60 14.41
N LYS A 157 6.03 5.81 14.71
CA LYS A 157 6.75 6.77 15.54
C LYS A 157 6.01 6.88 16.85
N PHE A 158 6.54 6.26 17.90
CA PHE A 158 6.08 6.53 19.24
C PHE A 158 6.41 7.98 19.56
N GLU A 159 5.41 8.72 20.04
CA GLU A 159 5.68 9.99 20.70
C GLU A 159 6.58 9.67 21.89
N LYS A 160 7.63 10.47 22.09
CA LYS A 160 8.42 10.32 23.32
C LYS A 160 7.49 10.79 24.43
N ASP A 161 6.87 9.85 25.14
CA ASP A 161 6.34 10.15 26.45
C ASP A 161 7.51 10.74 27.25
N GLU A 162 7.33 11.96 27.73
CA GLU A 162 8.26 12.61 28.66
C GLU A 162 8.42 11.66 29.85
N LEU A 163 9.62 11.09 29.96
CA LEU A 163 10.05 10.26 31.09
C LEU A 163 9.88 10.98 32.42
#